data_AF-A0AA36FPR5-F1
#
_entry.id   AF-A0AA36FPR5-F1
#
_cell.length_a   1.000
_cell.length_b   1.000
_cell.length_c   1.000
_cell.angle_alpha   90.00
_cell.angle_beta   90.00
_cell.angle_gamma   90.00
#
_symmetry.space_group_name_H-M   'P 1'
#
loop_
_entity.id
_entity.type
_entity.pdbx_description
1 polymer ?
#
loop_
_entity_poly.entity_id
_entity_poly.type
_entity_poly.pdbx_seq_one_letter_code
_entity_poly.pdbx_strand_id
1 'polypeptide(L)'
;MTKQPAANFGTTGVGGLSINDPDKAKQQQVYEFVENMKQDPDGWKKSVEYIVTGAVSTVDEHYLLFLVIEEFLKKRYAAANNEDVRIVRDFLAFWMQKINGDGSYPAYVVNKLAQLFSLVFASDFPSRWPRFMQEVFLDRGFTHHPTVQFYLKTLLAIDEEVVNRYMSRTPEEFDRNTTIKDAMRELCIKDCSESWVLILEQCSELSDHALVFEVVAAYVDWIDLELVANERFVPLLMKGLAKSETSEEAIQAVEGLVQKGMPASRKLFLTSGLLNFIKTNNLLAISEDSFNEETERVACLVSSLGHQLVNVNST
;
A
#
# COMPACT_ATOMS: atom_id res chain seq x y z
N MET A 1 -35.85 -34.44 -27.29
CA MET A 1 -35.95 -34.08 -25.85
C MET A 1 -34.98 -32.95 -25.60
N THR A 2 -35.46 -31.74 -25.82
CA THR A 2 -34.68 -30.49 -25.83
C THR A 2 -34.82 -29.86 -24.44
N LYS A 3 -33.69 -29.67 -23.75
CA LYS A 3 -33.65 -29.01 -22.44
C LYS A 3 -33.99 -27.53 -22.59
N GLN A 4 -34.86 -27.08 -21.72
CA GLN A 4 -35.39 -25.73 -21.57
C GLN A 4 -34.31 -24.79 -21.01
N PRO A 5 -34.17 -23.54 -21.49
CA PRO A 5 -33.19 -22.60 -20.95
C PRO A 5 -33.66 -22.02 -19.61
N ALA A 6 -32.72 -21.89 -18.68
CA ALA A 6 -32.89 -21.24 -17.39
C ALA A 6 -33.22 -19.75 -17.58
N ALA A 7 -34.09 -19.24 -16.71
CA ALA A 7 -34.71 -17.94 -16.79
C ALA A 7 -33.69 -16.78 -16.78
N ASN A 8 -33.85 -15.87 -17.75
CA ASN A 8 -33.29 -14.53 -17.72
C ASN A 8 -33.85 -13.76 -16.52
N PHE A 9 -32.96 -13.19 -15.72
CA PHE A 9 -33.29 -12.34 -14.58
C PHE A 9 -33.85 -10.98 -15.03
N GLY A 10 -34.86 -10.51 -14.30
CA GLY A 10 -35.61 -9.28 -14.58
C GLY A 10 -34.97 -7.99 -14.04
N THR A 11 -35.00 -6.96 -14.88
CA THR A 11 -35.40 -5.56 -14.63
C THR A 11 -34.82 -4.71 -13.49
N THR A 12 -33.89 -5.15 -12.64
CA THR A 12 -33.09 -4.23 -11.77
C THR A 12 -31.64 -4.68 -11.55
N GLY A 13 -31.13 -5.59 -12.38
CA GLY A 13 -29.85 -6.26 -12.17
C GLY A 13 -28.64 -5.46 -12.63
N VAL A 14 -27.64 -5.39 -11.75
CA VAL A 14 -26.27 -4.88 -11.95
C VAL A 14 -25.52 -5.57 -13.11
N GLY A 15 -26.08 -6.65 -13.67
CA GLY A 15 -25.46 -7.44 -14.71
C GLY A 15 -25.28 -6.68 -16.02
N GLY A 16 -24.02 -6.43 -16.39
CA GLY A 16 -23.64 -5.84 -17.68
C GLY A 16 -23.25 -4.36 -17.62
N LEU A 17 -23.03 -3.83 -16.43
CA LEU A 17 -22.59 -2.45 -16.21
C LEU A 17 -21.06 -2.36 -16.35
N SER A 18 -20.57 -2.07 -17.56
CA SER A 18 -19.17 -1.69 -17.76
C SER A 18 -19.03 -0.18 -17.86
N ILE A 19 -18.15 0.39 -17.04
CA ILE A 19 -17.78 1.82 -17.07
C ILE A 19 -17.19 2.20 -18.45
N ASN A 20 -16.64 1.22 -19.17
CA ASN A 20 -15.99 1.39 -20.46
C ASN A 20 -16.92 1.18 -21.67
N ASP A 21 -18.23 0.96 -21.46
CA ASP A 21 -19.19 0.86 -22.58
C ASP A 21 -19.29 2.24 -23.26
N PRO A 22 -19.07 2.36 -24.59
CA PRO A 22 -19.15 3.64 -25.31
C PRO A 22 -20.56 4.27 -25.31
N ASP A 23 -21.58 3.54 -24.86
CA ASP A 23 -22.94 4.06 -24.71
C ASP A 23 -23.08 4.98 -23.48
N LYS A 24 -23.15 6.29 -23.74
CA LYS A 24 -23.36 7.33 -22.73
C LYS A 24 -24.61 7.11 -21.87
N ALA A 25 -25.67 6.49 -22.40
CA ALA A 25 -26.89 6.24 -21.64
C ALA A 25 -26.68 5.18 -20.55
N LYS A 26 -25.89 4.14 -20.83
CA LYS A 26 -25.53 3.12 -19.84
C LYS A 26 -24.55 3.66 -18.80
N GLN A 27 -23.57 4.47 -19.21
CA GLN A 27 -22.67 5.13 -18.26
C GLN A 27 -23.43 6.02 -17.26
N GLN A 28 -24.44 6.74 -17.74
CA GLN A 28 -25.29 7.55 -16.87
C GLN A 28 -26.11 6.69 -15.90
N GLN A 29 -26.66 5.55 -16.35
CA GLN A 29 -27.37 4.61 -15.48
C GLN A 29 -26.47 4.01 -14.39
N VAL A 30 -25.21 3.68 -14.71
CA VAL A 30 -24.22 3.22 -13.74
C VAL A 30 -23.97 4.29 -12.67
N TYR A 31 -23.76 5.52 -13.09
CA TYR A 31 -23.52 6.64 -12.19
C TYR A 31 -24.71 6.87 -11.26
N GLU A 32 -25.92 6.92 -11.80
CA GLU A 32 -27.15 7.07 -11.02
C GLU A 32 -27.34 5.92 -10.03
N PHE A 33 -27.03 4.68 -10.43
CA PHE A 33 -27.08 3.53 -9.54
C PHE A 33 -26.12 3.67 -8.35
N VAL A 34 -24.85 4.02 -8.60
CA VAL A 34 -23.85 4.20 -7.54
C VAL A 34 -24.24 5.33 -6.59
N GLU A 35 -24.71 6.46 -7.11
CA GLU A 35 -25.14 7.58 -6.28
C GLU A 35 -26.37 7.24 -5.43
N ASN A 36 -27.35 6.51 -5.98
CA ASN A 36 -28.49 6.01 -5.23
C ASN A 36 -28.04 5.05 -4.10
N MET A 37 -27.08 4.17 -4.38
CA MET A 37 -26.53 3.24 -3.39
C MET A 37 -25.72 3.96 -2.29
N LYS A 38 -25.03 5.06 -2.60
CA LYS A 38 -24.35 5.89 -1.60
C LYS A 38 -25.33 6.61 -0.67
N GLN A 39 -26.48 7.03 -1.20
CA GLN A 39 -27.54 7.69 -0.42
C GLN A 39 -28.32 6.71 0.46
N ASP A 40 -28.43 5.44 0.05
CA ASP A 40 -29.06 4.38 0.84
C ASP A 40 -28.25 4.09 2.12
N PRO A 41 -28.85 4.20 3.33
CA PRO A 41 -28.20 3.84 4.58
C PRO A 41 -27.58 2.43 4.57
N ASP A 42 -28.23 1.46 3.93
CA ASP A 42 -27.78 0.06 3.84
C ASP A 42 -27.18 -0.29 2.46
N GLY A 43 -26.98 0.69 1.57
CA GLY A 43 -26.41 0.46 0.24
C GLY A 43 -25.04 -0.20 0.29
N TRP A 44 -24.19 0.18 1.25
CA TRP A 44 -22.89 -0.46 1.44
C TRP A 44 -22.99 -1.94 1.87
N LYS A 45 -24.01 -2.31 2.65
CA LYS A 45 -24.24 -3.73 3.05
C LYS A 45 -24.65 -4.55 1.85
N LYS A 46 -25.57 -4.02 1.04
CA LYS A 46 -25.98 -4.63 -0.23
C LYS A 46 -24.79 -4.78 -1.17
N SER A 47 -23.90 -3.78 -1.24
CA SER A 47 -22.65 -3.87 -2.00
C SER A 47 -21.77 -5.02 -1.51
N VAL A 48 -21.55 -5.15 -0.20
CA VAL A 48 -20.79 -6.27 0.37
C VAL A 48 -21.47 -7.61 0.06
N GLU A 49 -22.78 -7.71 0.22
CA GLU A 49 -23.56 -8.92 -0.06
C GLU A 49 -23.44 -9.34 -1.52
N TYR A 50 -23.58 -8.40 -2.47
CA TYR A 50 -23.43 -8.69 -3.90
C TYR A 50 -22.03 -9.23 -4.25
N ILE A 51 -20.99 -8.67 -3.63
CA ILE A 51 -19.61 -9.13 -3.81
C ILE A 51 -19.42 -10.55 -3.26
N VAL A 52 -19.84 -10.79 -2.02
CA VAL A 52 -19.59 -12.06 -1.32
C VAL A 52 -20.42 -13.21 -1.91
N THR A 53 -21.65 -12.94 -2.34
CA THR A 53 -22.53 -13.94 -2.96
C THR A 53 -22.17 -14.25 -4.41
N GLY A 54 -21.23 -13.51 -5.01
CA GLY A 54 -20.87 -13.66 -6.42
C GLY A 54 -21.97 -13.19 -7.38
N ALA A 55 -22.87 -12.31 -6.91
CA ALA A 55 -23.90 -11.70 -7.75
C ALA A 55 -23.31 -10.76 -8.81
N VAL A 56 -22.09 -10.27 -8.57
CA VAL A 56 -21.25 -9.55 -9.53
C VAL A 56 -20.18 -10.47 -10.10
N SER A 57 -19.95 -10.35 -11.41
CA SER A 57 -19.07 -11.26 -12.15
C SER A 57 -17.83 -10.57 -12.71
N THR A 58 -17.85 -9.23 -12.82
CA THR A 58 -16.76 -8.47 -13.43
C THR A 58 -15.97 -7.66 -12.42
N VAL A 59 -14.71 -7.37 -12.78
CA VAL A 59 -13.82 -6.55 -11.97
C VAL A 59 -14.29 -5.09 -11.87
N ASP A 60 -14.93 -4.58 -12.93
CA ASP A 60 -15.49 -3.22 -12.97
C ASP A 60 -16.70 -3.08 -12.04
N GLU A 61 -17.58 -4.11 -11.99
CA GLU A 61 -18.70 -4.14 -11.06
C GLU A 61 -18.21 -4.15 -9.60
N HIS A 62 -17.17 -4.92 -9.28
CA HIS A 62 -16.53 -4.86 -7.95
C HIS A 62 -16.06 -3.44 -7.62
N TYR A 63 -15.39 -2.79 -8.56
CA TYR A 63 -14.86 -1.44 -8.36
C TYR A 63 -15.97 -0.42 -8.07
N LEU A 64 -17.10 -0.48 -8.79
CA LEU A 64 -18.25 0.39 -8.53
C LEU A 64 -18.81 0.20 -7.12
N LEU A 65 -18.93 -1.05 -6.67
CA LEU A 65 -19.41 -1.37 -5.33
C LEU A 65 -18.42 -0.93 -4.24
N PHE A 66 -17.12 -0.95 -4.52
CA PHE A 66 -16.10 -0.38 -3.62
C PHE A 66 -16.28 1.12 -3.40
N LEU A 67 -16.73 1.88 -4.40
CA LEU A 67 -16.99 3.32 -4.23
C LEU A 67 -18.13 3.59 -3.22
N VAL A 68 -19.13 2.70 -3.16
CA VAL A 68 -20.21 2.79 -2.18
C VAL A 68 -19.70 2.44 -0.78
N ILE A 69 -18.86 1.40 -0.68
CA ILE A 69 -18.27 0.97 0.60
C ILE A 69 -17.32 2.05 1.13
N GLU A 70 -16.49 2.64 0.27
CA GLU A 70 -15.59 3.74 0.62
C GLU A 70 -16.32 4.92 1.28
N GLU A 71 -17.44 5.34 0.69
CA GLU A 71 -18.26 6.43 1.20
C GLU A 71 -18.76 6.14 2.63
N PHE A 72 -19.17 4.91 2.90
CA PHE A 72 -19.54 4.46 4.24
C PHE A 72 -18.34 4.46 5.20
N LEU A 73 -17.19 3.93 4.78
CA LEU A 73 -15.96 3.91 5.59
C LEU A 73 -15.50 5.31 5.99
N LYS A 74 -15.57 6.28 5.07
CA LYS A 74 -15.17 7.66 5.33
C LYS A 74 -16.14 8.43 6.23
N LYS A 75 -17.45 8.21 6.09
CA LYS A 75 -18.45 9.09 6.72
C LYS A 75 -19.15 8.52 7.94
N ARG A 76 -19.31 7.19 8.01
CA ARG A 76 -20.23 6.55 8.98
C ARG A 76 -19.59 5.42 9.79
N TYR A 77 -18.50 4.82 9.31
CA TYR A 77 -17.91 3.64 9.95
C TYR A 77 -17.32 3.87 11.35
N ALA A 78 -16.78 5.07 11.61
CA ALA A 78 -16.25 5.41 12.94
C ALA A 78 -17.29 5.23 14.06
N ALA A 79 -18.56 5.53 13.77
CA ALA A 79 -19.70 5.39 14.70
C ALA A 79 -20.53 4.11 14.47
N ALA A 80 -20.02 3.15 13.68
CA ALA A 80 -20.73 1.92 13.36
C ALA A 80 -20.95 1.02 14.59
N ASN A 81 -22.06 0.28 14.59
CA ASN A 81 -22.34 -0.71 15.63
C ASN A 81 -21.54 -2.01 15.40
N ASN A 82 -21.58 -2.93 16.36
CA ASN A 82 -20.82 -4.19 16.30
C ASN A 82 -21.19 -5.09 15.10
N GLU A 83 -22.44 -5.04 14.65
CA GLU A 83 -22.89 -5.83 13.49
C GLU A 83 -22.27 -5.29 12.20
N ASP A 84 -22.33 -3.97 12.03
CA ASP A 84 -21.75 -3.29 10.87
C ASP A 84 -20.22 -3.49 10.82
N VAL A 85 -19.55 -3.41 11.97
CA VAL A 85 -18.11 -3.73 12.10
C VAL A 85 -17.82 -5.18 11.71
N ARG A 86 -18.66 -6.13 12.13
CA ARG A 86 -18.50 -7.55 11.74
C ARG A 86 -18.59 -7.72 10.23
N ILE A 87 -19.58 -7.12 9.58
CA ILE A 87 -19.75 -7.20 8.12
C ILE A 87 -18.51 -6.68 7.39
N VAL A 88 -17.94 -5.56 7.85
CA VAL A 88 -16.70 -5.02 7.27
C VAL A 88 -15.52 -5.98 7.47
N ARG A 89 -15.37 -6.57 8.66
CA ARG A 89 -14.31 -7.56 8.92
C ARG A 89 -14.45 -8.81 8.05
N ASP A 90 -15.67 -9.31 7.87
CA ASP A 90 -15.96 -10.45 7.01
C ASP A 90 -15.64 -10.11 5.54
N PHE A 91 -15.94 -8.88 5.11
CA PHE A 91 -15.55 -8.38 3.79
C PHE A 91 -14.02 -8.34 3.60
N LEU A 92 -13.26 -7.84 4.57
CA LEU A 92 -11.79 -7.84 4.50
C LEU A 92 -11.24 -9.28 4.46
N ALA A 93 -11.79 -10.18 5.28
CA ALA A 93 -11.38 -11.59 5.32
C ALA A 93 -11.67 -12.29 3.98
N PHE A 94 -12.83 -12.03 3.38
CA PHE A 94 -13.19 -12.52 2.04
C PHE A 94 -12.17 -12.09 0.99
N TRP A 95 -11.80 -10.80 0.95
CA TRP A 95 -10.83 -10.30 -0.02
C TRP A 95 -9.42 -10.81 0.23
N MET A 96 -9.00 -10.97 1.48
CA MET A 96 -7.72 -11.62 1.79
C MET A 96 -7.68 -13.07 1.29
N GLN A 97 -8.78 -13.81 1.43
CA GLN A 97 -8.87 -15.18 0.90
C GLN A 97 -8.83 -15.19 -0.64
N LYS A 98 -9.56 -14.28 -1.29
CA LYS A 98 -9.56 -14.09 -2.75
C LYS A 98 -8.18 -13.78 -3.30
N ILE A 99 -7.47 -12.81 -2.71
CA ILE A 99 -6.11 -12.42 -3.14
C ILE A 99 -5.12 -13.58 -2.97
N ASN A 100 -5.27 -14.37 -1.90
CA ASN A 100 -4.42 -15.53 -1.66
C ASN A 100 -4.73 -16.72 -2.59
N GLY A 101 -5.97 -16.85 -3.07
CA GLY A 101 -6.47 -18.03 -3.79
C GLY A 101 -6.61 -17.89 -5.32
N ASP A 102 -7.20 -16.79 -5.80
CA ASP A 102 -7.75 -16.70 -7.16
C ASP A 102 -6.79 -16.04 -8.19
N GLY A 103 -5.60 -15.63 -7.79
CA GLY A 103 -4.60 -15.02 -8.68
C GLY A 103 -4.81 -13.53 -8.97
N SER A 104 -3.99 -12.99 -9.87
CA SER A 104 -3.73 -11.56 -10.03
C SER A 104 -4.96 -10.73 -10.44
N TYR A 105 -5.35 -9.77 -9.61
CA TYR A 105 -6.30 -8.71 -9.96
C TYR A 105 -5.58 -7.53 -10.66
N PRO A 106 -6.29 -6.74 -11.48
CA PRO A 106 -5.73 -5.52 -12.03
C PRO A 106 -5.26 -4.55 -10.94
N ALA A 107 -4.18 -3.82 -11.21
CA ALA A 107 -3.55 -2.92 -10.22
C ALA A 107 -4.53 -1.90 -9.62
N TYR A 108 -5.45 -1.34 -10.42
CA TYR A 108 -6.44 -0.37 -9.93
C TYR A 108 -7.40 -0.95 -8.88
N VAL A 109 -7.73 -2.24 -8.96
CA VAL A 109 -8.56 -2.95 -7.98
C VAL A 109 -7.80 -3.25 -6.70
N VAL A 110 -6.57 -3.73 -6.84
CA VAL A 110 -5.68 -3.99 -5.70
C VAL A 110 -5.43 -2.69 -4.92
N ASN A 111 -5.12 -1.61 -5.62
CA ASN A 111 -4.89 -0.30 -5.02
C ASN A 111 -6.17 0.23 -4.34
N LYS A 112 -7.35 0.03 -4.96
CA LYS A 112 -8.62 0.43 -4.35
C LYS A 112 -8.93 -0.36 -3.08
N LEU A 113 -8.69 -1.66 -3.09
CA LEU A 113 -8.84 -2.50 -1.90
C LEU A 113 -7.86 -2.08 -0.81
N ALA A 114 -6.60 -1.79 -1.14
CA ALA A 114 -5.59 -1.31 -0.19
C ALA A 114 -6.06 -0.01 0.50
N GLN A 115 -6.67 0.90 -0.26
CA GLN A 115 -7.31 2.10 0.29
C GLN A 115 -8.48 1.77 1.23
N LEU A 116 -9.36 0.82 0.89
CA LEU A 116 -10.45 0.43 1.81
C LEU A 116 -9.89 -0.17 3.11
N PHE A 117 -8.85 -0.99 3.03
CA PHE A 117 -8.17 -1.55 4.20
C PHE A 117 -7.52 -0.46 5.04
N SER A 118 -6.89 0.55 4.43
CA SER A 118 -6.29 1.66 5.16
C SER A 118 -7.33 2.53 5.88
N LEU A 119 -8.51 2.74 5.30
CA LEU A 119 -9.63 3.44 5.95
C LEU A 119 -10.14 2.66 7.18
N VAL A 120 -10.28 1.33 7.07
CA VAL A 120 -10.67 0.50 8.22
C VAL A 120 -9.58 0.55 9.30
N PHE A 121 -8.31 0.45 8.91
CA PHE A 121 -7.18 0.56 9.83
C PHE A 121 -7.20 1.90 10.57
N ALA A 122 -7.32 3.02 9.88
CA ALA A 122 -7.32 4.35 10.48
C ALA A 122 -8.51 4.60 11.42
N SER A 123 -9.63 3.89 11.22
CA SER A 123 -10.81 3.99 12.09
C SER A 123 -10.77 3.05 13.29
N ASP A 124 -10.23 1.83 13.12
CA ASP A 124 -10.30 0.78 14.14
C ASP A 124 -9.02 0.65 14.97
N PHE A 125 -7.86 0.96 14.40
CA PHE A 125 -6.58 0.91 15.11
C PHE A 125 -6.33 2.24 15.85
N PRO A 126 -5.81 2.22 17.09
CA PRO A 126 -5.47 1.04 17.89
C PRO A 126 -6.62 0.50 18.76
N SER A 127 -7.65 1.29 19.03
CA SER A 127 -8.60 1.02 20.12
C SER A 127 -9.56 -0.14 19.87
N ARG A 128 -10.12 -0.27 18.66
CA ARG A 128 -11.11 -1.31 18.31
C ARG A 128 -10.44 -2.58 17.77
N TRP A 129 -9.27 -2.45 17.16
CA TRP A 129 -8.54 -3.58 16.56
C TRP A 129 -7.01 -3.42 16.68
N PRO A 130 -6.44 -3.60 17.88
CA PRO A 130 -5.00 -3.37 18.12
C PRO A 130 -4.09 -4.35 17.36
N ARG A 131 -4.59 -5.55 17.04
CA ARG A 131 -3.84 -6.59 16.31
C ARG A 131 -4.14 -6.63 14.81
N PHE A 132 -4.66 -5.55 14.23
CA PHE A 132 -5.03 -5.50 12.81
C PHE A 132 -3.90 -6.00 11.89
N MET A 133 -2.68 -5.48 12.05
CA MET A 133 -1.56 -5.84 11.19
C MET A 133 -1.21 -7.33 11.31
N GLN A 134 -1.20 -7.85 12.53
CA GLN A 134 -0.90 -9.24 12.80
C GLN A 134 -1.98 -10.17 12.21
N GLU A 135 -3.25 -9.94 12.54
CA GLU A 135 -4.35 -10.83 12.16
C GLU A 135 -4.68 -10.78 10.66
N VAL A 136 -4.57 -9.59 10.04
CA VAL A 136 -4.90 -9.42 8.62
C VAL A 136 -3.75 -9.89 7.75
N PHE A 137 -2.49 -9.58 8.10
CA PHE A 137 -1.34 -9.81 7.23
C PHE A 137 -0.27 -10.71 7.85
N LEU A 138 0.36 -10.30 8.95
CA LEU A 138 1.64 -10.89 9.39
C LEU A 138 1.51 -12.36 9.81
N ASP A 139 0.43 -12.74 10.50
CA ASP A 139 0.21 -14.11 10.98
C ASP A 139 -0.05 -15.10 9.83
N ARG A 140 -0.34 -14.61 8.62
CA ARG A 140 -0.55 -15.43 7.42
C ARG A 140 0.76 -15.74 6.67
N GLY A 141 1.82 -14.96 6.94
CA GLY A 141 3.10 -15.06 6.24
C GLY A 141 3.08 -14.52 4.81
N PHE A 142 4.25 -14.50 4.20
CA PHE A 142 4.52 -13.85 2.91
C PHE A 142 5.05 -14.83 1.86
N THR A 143 4.26 -15.87 1.57
CA THR A 143 4.65 -16.93 0.62
C THR A 143 4.12 -16.73 -0.79
N HIS A 144 3.13 -15.85 -0.97
CA HIS A 144 2.45 -15.65 -2.25
C HIS A 144 2.61 -14.20 -2.72
N HIS A 145 3.14 -14.02 -3.93
CA HIS A 145 3.41 -12.72 -4.54
C HIS A 145 2.20 -11.76 -4.51
N PRO A 146 0.96 -12.15 -4.89
CA PRO A 146 -0.19 -11.25 -4.82
C PRO A 146 -0.49 -10.75 -3.40
N THR A 147 -0.28 -11.60 -2.39
CA THR A 147 -0.48 -11.24 -0.98
C THR A 147 0.59 -10.27 -0.49
N VAL A 148 1.85 -10.46 -0.92
CA VAL A 148 2.96 -9.54 -0.63
C VAL A 148 2.69 -8.17 -1.23
N GLN A 149 2.37 -8.12 -2.52
CA GLN A 149 2.00 -6.90 -3.23
C GLN A 149 0.84 -6.18 -2.53
N PHE A 150 -0.22 -6.90 -2.17
CA PHE A 150 -1.38 -6.32 -1.49
C PHE A 150 -1.05 -5.76 -0.11
N TYR A 151 -0.24 -6.49 0.68
CA TYR A 151 0.24 -6.03 1.98
C TYR A 151 1.04 -4.73 1.85
N LEU A 152 2.06 -4.69 0.99
CA LEU A 152 2.92 -3.51 0.82
C LEU A 152 2.14 -2.30 0.31
N LYS A 153 1.22 -2.51 -0.64
CA LYS A 153 0.30 -1.46 -1.11
C LYS A 153 -0.65 -0.97 -0.02
N THR A 154 -1.07 -1.83 0.89
CA THR A 154 -1.88 -1.43 2.05
C THR A 154 -1.06 -0.58 3.01
N LEU A 155 0.22 -0.88 3.23
CA LEU A 155 1.11 -0.02 4.01
C LEU A 155 1.26 1.38 3.36
N LEU A 156 1.43 1.46 2.04
CA LEU A 156 1.49 2.74 1.34
C LEU A 156 0.17 3.51 1.45
N ALA A 157 -0.98 2.83 1.30
CA ALA A 157 -2.29 3.45 1.49
C ALA A 157 -2.53 3.93 2.95
N ILE A 158 -1.92 3.28 3.94
CA ILE A 158 -1.93 3.73 5.34
C ILE A 158 -1.04 4.96 5.50
N ASP A 159 0.10 5.03 4.85
CA ASP A 159 0.96 6.21 4.84
C ASP A 159 0.21 7.43 4.26
N GLU A 160 -0.48 7.26 3.13
CA GLU A 160 -1.30 8.32 2.54
C GLU A 160 -2.37 8.85 3.50
N GLU A 161 -3.12 7.95 4.15
CA GLU A 161 -4.20 8.31 5.08
C GLU A 161 -3.67 8.94 6.38
N VAL A 162 -2.61 8.38 6.96
CA VAL A 162 -2.19 8.68 8.33
C VAL A 162 -0.96 9.62 8.39
N VAL A 163 -0.03 9.50 7.45
CA VAL A 163 1.30 10.10 7.57
C VAL A 163 1.47 11.28 6.64
N ASN A 164 1.06 11.18 5.36
CA ASN A 164 1.34 12.14 4.30
C ASN A 164 1.12 13.62 4.70
N ARG A 165 2.23 14.35 4.86
CA ARG A 165 2.24 15.73 5.39
C ARG A 165 1.76 16.79 4.38
N TYR A 166 1.63 16.42 3.10
CA TYR A 166 1.19 17.32 2.04
C TYR A 166 -0.34 17.39 1.90
N MET A 167 -1.07 16.51 2.60
CA MET A 167 -2.52 16.62 2.71
C MET A 167 -2.89 17.67 3.77
N SER A 168 -3.71 18.64 3.39
CA SER A 168 -4.33 19.58 4.33
C SER A 168 -5.27 18.80 5.25
N ARG A 169 -4.89 18.66 6.52
CA ARG A 169 -5.65 17.93 7.54
C ARG A 169 -6.32 18.87 8.53
N THR A 170 -7.46 18.46 9.06
CA THR A 170 -8.06 19.16 10.21
C THR A 170 -7.23 18.89 11.48
N PRO A 171 -7.36 19.72 12.52
CA PRO A 171 -6.71 19.47 13.81
C PRO A 171 -7.06 18.10 14.39
N GLU A 172 -8.33 17.68 14.27
CA GLU A 172 -8.80 16.39 14.77
C GLU A 172 -8.14 15.21 14.03
N GLU A 173 -7.97 15.33 12.71
CA GLU A 173 -7.26 14.34 11.90
C GLU A 173 -5.77 14.27 12.27
N PHE A 174 -5.14 15.41 12.55
CA PHE A 174 -3.75 15.44 12.99
C PHE A 174 -3.53 14.72 14.33
N ASP A 175 -4.39 14.96 15.31
CA ASP A 175 -4.33 14.32 16.63
C ASP A 175 -4.60 12.81 16.54
N ARG A 176 -5.61 12.43 15.74
CA ARG A 176 -5.90 11.02 15.41
C ARG A 176 -4.68 10.34 14.80
N ASN A 177 -4.08 10.96 13.79
CA ASN A 177 -2.94 10.40 13.07
C ASN A 177 -1.67 10.31 13.93
N THR A 178 -1.46 11.26 14.83
CA THR A 178 -0.39 11.19 15.83
C THR A 178 -0.59 9.99 16.75
N THR A 179 -1.81 9.80 17.26
CA THR A 179 -2.17 8.64 18.10
C THR A 179 -1.95 7.31 17.38
N ILE A 180 -2.35 7.23 16.10
CA ILE A 180 -2.14 6.03 15.29
C ILE A 180 -0.64 5.73 15.12
N LYS A 181 0.18 6.72 14.75
CA LYS A 181 1.63 6.52 14.58
C LYS A 181 2.31 6.06 15.86
N ASP A 182 1.98 6.67 16.99
CA ASP A 182 2.57 6.28 18.28
C ASP A 182 2.17 4.85 18.64
N ALA A 183 0.90 4.48 18.45
CA ALA A 183 0.46 3.11 18.66
C ALA A 183 1.07 2.12 17.65
N MET A 184 1.32 2.52 16.40
CA MET A 184 2.03 1.68 15.43
C MET A 184 3.45 1.39 15.89
N ARG A 185 4.16 2.40 16.42
CA ARG A 185 5.52 2.22 16.98
C ARG A 185 5.54 1.17 18.09
N GLU A 186 4.53 1.16 18.93
CA GLU A 186 4.45 0.25 20.07
C GLU A 186 3.94 -1.15 19.71
N LEU A 187 2.98 -1.25 18.78
CA LEU A 187 2.19 -2.47 18.60
C LEU A 187 2.54 -3.30 17.37
N CYS A 188 3.05 -2.71 16.28
CA CYS A 188 3.18 -3.46 15.03
C CYS A 188 4.38 -3.10 14.15
N ILE A 189 4.97 -1.91 14.27
CA ILE A 189 5.98 -1.47 13.29
C ILE A 189 7.24 -2.34 13.31
N LYS A 190 7.60 -2.87 14.48
CA LYS A 190 8.74 -3.77 14.62
C LYS A 190 8.51 -5.05 13.80
N ASP A 191 7.33 -5.64 13.90
CA ASP A 191 6.97 -6.84 13.14
C ASP A 191 6.85 -6.53 11.63
N CYS A 192 6.31 -5.36 11.27
CA CYS A 192 6.31 -4.90 9.88
C CYS A 192 7.74 -4.76 9.34
N SER A 193 8.66 -4.16 10.09
CA SER A 193 10.05 -4.00 9.64
C SER A 193 10.78 -5.32 9.46
N GLU A 194 10.51 -6.31 10.32
CA GLU A 194 11.04 -7.66 10.14
C GLU A 194 10.46 -8.30 8.88
N SER A 195 9.16 -8.12 8.61
CA SER A 195 8.54 -8.64 7.40
C SER A 195 9.16 -8.10 6.11
N TRP A 196 9.58 -6.83 6.08
CA TRP A 196 10.24 -6.22 4.93
C TRP A 196 11.57 -6.90 4.62
N VAL A 197 12.36 -7.20 5.66
CA VAL A 197 13.60 -7.95 5.52
C VAL A 197 13.33 -9.37 5.04
N LEU A 198 12.34 -10.06 5.62
CA LEU A 198 11.96 -11.41 5.20
C LEU A 198 11.51 -11.46 3.74
N ILE A 199 10.73 -10.49 3.27
CA ILE A 199 10.31 -10.38 1.86
C ILE A 199 11.54 -10.21 0.95
N LEU A 200 12.46 -9.31 1.31
CA LEU A 200 13.71 -9.11 0.54
C LEU A 200 14.62 -10.35 0.52
N GLU A 201 14.61 -11.15 1.59
CA GLU A 201 15.42 -12.38 1.73
C GLU A 201 14.79 -13.59 1.01
N GLN A 202 13.45 -13.70 1.01
CA GLN A 202 12.74 -14.93 0.62
C GLN A 202 11.99 -14.82 -0.71
N CYS A 203 11.53 -13.63 -1.09
CA CYS A 203 10.79 -13.43 -2.34
C CYS A 203 11.77 -13.18 -3.49
N SER A 204 11.54 -13.83 -4.63
CA SER A 204 12.37 -13.67 -5.83
C SER A 204 11.97 -12.49 -6.71
N GLU A 205 10.72 -12.04 -6.61
CA GLU A 205 10.15 -11.02 -7.48
C GLU A 205 10.71 -9.63 -7.16
N LEU A 206 11.31 -8.98 -8.17
CA LEU A 206 11.88 -7.63 -8.00
C LEU A 206 10.81 -6.58 -7.75
N SER A 207 9.59 -6.78 -8.23
CA SER A 207 8.45 -5.91 -7.94
C SER A 207 8.06 -5.91 -6.46
N ASP A 208 8.29 -7.00 -5.72
CA ASP A 208 8.12 -7.02 -4.27
C ASP A 208 9.23 -6.22 -3.59
N HIS A 209 10.47 -6.34 -4.09
CA HIS A 209 11.63 -5.61 -3.55
C HIS A 209 11.48 -4.10 -3.74
N ALA A 210 11.05 -3.66 -4.93
CA ALA A 210 10.76 -2.25 -5.23
C ALA A 210 9.73 -1.68 -4.24
N LEU A 211 8.60 -2.37 -4.04
CA LEU A 211 7.58 -1.95 -3.08
C LEU A 211 8.08 -1.92 -1.63
N VAL A 212 8.97 -2.85 -1.22
CA VAL A 212 9.58 -2.78 0.11
C VAL A 212 10.39 -1.49 0.27
N PHE A 213 11.18 -1.11 -0.75
CA PHE A 213 11.96 0.12 -0.69
C PHE A 213 11.06 1.37 -0.67
N GLU A 214 9.99 1.38 -1.46
CA GLU A 214 9.00 2.46 -1.44
C GLU A 214 8.33 2.60 -0.05
N VAL A 215 7.92 1.48 0.57
CA VAL A 215 7.39 1.48 1.94
C VAL A 215 8.42 2.01 2.93
N VAL A 216 9.67 1.59 2.83
CA VAL A 216 10.73 2.07 3.73
C VAL A 216 10.95 3.58 3.55
N ALA A 217 10.97 4.07 2.31
CA ALA A 217 11.11 5.49 2.00
C ALA A 217 9.98 6.34 2.62
N ALA A 218 8.74 5.83 2.60
CA ALA A 218 7.59 6.49 3.21
C ALA A 218 7.64 6.46 4.75
N TYR A 219 8.07 5.35 5.34
CA TYR A 219 7.98 5.14 6.80
C TYR A 219 9.19 5.68 7.57
N VAL A 220 10.37 5.75 6.95
CA VAL A 220 11.65 6.03 7.63
C VAL A 220 11.67 7.34 8.41
N ASP A 221 10.94 8.37 7.97
CA ASP A 221 10.89 9.68 8.63
C ASP A 221 10.30 9.63 10.05
N TRP A 222 9.41 8.69 10.35
CA TRP A 222 8.71 8.66 11.65
C TRP A 222 8.92 7.38 12.47
N ILE A 223 9.44 6.29 11.91
CA ILE A 223 9.72 5.06 12.70
C ILE A 223 11.05 5.17 13.47
N ASP A 224 11.47 4.14 14.20
CA ASP A 224 12.83 4.10 14.75
C ASP A 224 13.85 3.75 13.65
N LEU A 225 14.96 4.48 13.59
CA LEU A 225 15.97 4.28 12.54
C LEU A 225 16.59 2.88 12.58
N GLU A 226 16.77 2.29 13.76
CA GLU A 226 17.43 0.99 13.93
C GLU A 226 16.63 -0.17 13.32
N LEU A 227 15.34 0.03 13.03
CA LEU A 227 14.49 -0.94 12.34
C LEU A 227 14.90 -1.15 10.87
N VAL A 228 15.49 -0.14 10.24
CA VAL A 228 15.84 -0.14 8.80
C VAL A 228 17.31 0.18 8.53
N ALA A 229 18.03 0.81 9.45
CA ALA A 229 19.47 1.05 9.35
C ALA A 229 20.29 0.05 10.17
N ASN A 230 20.09 -1.25 9.88
CA ASN A 230 20.77 -2.35 10.56
C ASN A 230 21.56 -3.22 9.57
N GLU A 231 22.37 -4.13 10.12
CA GLU A 231 23.27 -5.00 9.35
C GLU A 231 22.56 -6.01 8.43
N ARG A 232 21.24 -6.23 8.61
CA ARG A 232 20.44 -7.09 7.74
C ARG A 232 19.84 -6.33 6.57
N PHE A 233 19.18 -5.20 6.84
CA PHE A 233 18.47 -4.45 5.82
C PHE A 233 19.43 -3.71 4.88
N VAL A 234 20.47 -3.05 5.41
CA VAL A 234 21.36 -2.20 4.59
C VAL A 234 22.00 -3.00 3.44
N PRO A 235 22.57 -4.21 3.63
CA PRO A 235 23.08 -5.00 2.51
C PRO A 235 22.04 -5.36 1.45
N LEU A 236 20.78 -5.57 1.83
CA LEU A 236 19.68 -5.86 0.89
C LEU A 236 19.32 -4.61 0.08
N LEU A 237 19.25 -3.45 0.73
CA LEU A 237 19.08 -2.15 0.06
C LEU A 237 20.20 -1.91 -0.97
N MET A 238 21.45 -2.20 -0.59
CA MET A 238 22.58 -2.05 -1.52
C MET A 238 22.45 -2.97 -2.73
N LYS A 239 22.02 -4.22 -2.55
CA LYS A 239 21.73 -5.12 -3.67
C LYS A 239 20.60 -4.59 -4.57
N GLY A 240 19.59 -3.93 -3.99
CA GLY A 240 18.52 -3.26 -4.72
C GLY A 240 19.02 -2.12 -5.60
N LEU A 241 19.94 -1.28 -5.09
CA LEU A 241 20.56 -0.19 -5.87
C LEU A 241 21.32 -0.69 -7.11
N ALA A 242 21.83 -1.92 -7.08
CA ALA A 242 22.57 -2.50 -8.19
C ALA A 242 21.70 -3.05 -9.33
N LYS A 243 20.37 -3.14 -9.14
CA LYS A 243 19.42 -3.63 -10.15
C LYS A 243 18.61 -2.47 -10.70
N SER A 244 18.49 -2.37 -12.02
CA SER A 244 17.74 -1.30 -12.69
C SER A 244 16.30 -1.20 -12.18
N GLU A 245 15.62 -2.34 -12.07
CA GLU A 245 14.18 -2.48 -11.78
C GLU A 245 13.80 -2.10 -10.34
N THR A 246 14.76 -1.94 -9.44
CA THR A 246 14.53 -1.55 -8.04
C THR A 246 15.35 -0.33 -7.62
N SER A 247 16.15 0.21 -8.55
CA SER A 247 17.14 1.23 -8.20
C SER A 247 16.50 2.56 -7.81
N GLU A 248 15.40 2.94 -8.46
CA GLU A 248 14.69 4.18 -8.17
C GLU A 248 14.14 4.19 -6.74
N GLU A 249 13.37 3.16 -6.36
CA GLU A 249 12.78 3.05 -5.03
C GLU A 249 13.86 2.87 -3.96
N ALA A 250 14.93 2.13 -4.26
CA ALA A 250 16.08 1.99 -3.37
C ALA A 250 16.80 3.32 -3.15
N ILE A 251 16.90 4.19 -4.16
CA ILE A 251 17.45 5.54 -4.01
C ILE A 251 16.57 6.37 -3.06
N GLN A 252 15.24 6.33 -3.24
CA GLN A 252 14.31 7.04 -2.36
C GLN A 252 14.43 6.55 -0.91
N ALA A 253 14.58 5.24 -0.70
CA ALA A 253 14.80 4.68 0.64
C ALA A 253 16.14 5.16 1.25
N VAL A 254 17.21 5.22 0.45
CA VAL A 254 18.50 5.80 0.88
C VAL A 254 18.34 7.28 1.26
N GLU A 255 17.64 8.05 0.43
CA GLU A 255 17.40 9.47 0.69
C GLU A 255 16.68 9.67 2.01
N GLY A 256 15.59 8.95 2.26
CA GLY A 256 14.86 9.01 3.52
C GLY A 256 15.73 8.60 4.72
N LEU A 257 16.54 7.55 4.59
CA LEU A 257 17.48 7.12 5.62
C LEU A 257 18.50 8.21 5.98
N VAL A 258 19.08 8.89 4.99
CA VAL A 258 20.12 9.89 5.22
C VAL A 258 19.55 11.25 5.63
N GLN A 259 18.35 11.61 5.14
CA GLN A 259 17.67 12.86 5.53
C GLN A 259 17.22 12.84 6.99
N LYS A 260 16.93 11.66 7.55
CA LYS A 260 16.52 11.54 8.94
C LYS A 260 17.55 12.17 9.88
N GLY A 261 17.07 12.96 10.84
CA GLY A 261 17.91 13.56 11.87
C GLY A 261 18.70 12.48 12.62
N MET A 262 20.02 12.47 12.44
CA MET A 262 20.89 11.47 13.06
C MET A 262 22.21 12.11 13.50
N PRO A 263 22.89 11.55 14.52
CA PRO A 263 24.22 12.01 14.91
C PRO A 263 25.19 11.94 13.74
N ALA A 264 26.04 12.96 13.61
CA ALA A 264 27.02 13.10 12.51
C ALA A 264 27.87 11.83 12.30
N SER A 265 28.24 11.14 13.38
CA SER A 265 29.02 9.89 13.32
C SER A 265 28.29 8.73 12.62
N ARG A 266 27.00 8.52 12.94
CA ARG A 266 26.17 7.50 12.27
C ARG A 266 25.89 7.89 10.82
N LYS A 267 25.68 9.19 10.56
CA LYS A 267 25.51 9.72 9.19
C LYS A 267 26.73 9.44 8.34
N LEU A 268 27.92 9.77 8.82
CA LEU A 268 29.17 9.49 8.12
C LEU A 268 29.39 7.99 7.89
N PHE A 269 29.05 7.13 8.85
CA PHE A 269 29.17 5.68 8.67
C PHE A 269 28.27 5.17 7.54
N LEU A 270 26.99 5.54 7.55
CA LEU A 270 26.04 5.17 6.49
C LEU A 270 26.47 5.73 5.14
N THR A 271 26.74 7.03 5.05
CA THR A 271 27.15 7.68 3.80
C THR A 271 28.48 7.12 3.26
N SER A 272 29.44 6.79 4.13
CA SER A 272 30.70 6.16 3.71
C SER A 272 30.49 4.72 3.23
N GLY A 273 29.62 3.94 3.89
CA GLY A 273 29.24 2.60 3.46
C GLY A 273 28.57 2.60 2.10
N LEU A 274 27.62 3.52 1.89
CA LEU A 274 26.95 3.75 0.61
C LEU A 274 27.98 4.08 -0.49
N LEU A 275 28.86 5.04 -0.22
CA LEU A 275 29.90 5.45 -1.17
C LEU A 275 30.87 4.31 -1.51
N ASN A 276 31.25 3.50 -0.52
CA ASN A 276 32.12 2.35 -0.75
C ASN A 276 31.45 1.31 -1.65
N PHE A 277 30.20 0.95 -1.38
CA PHE A 277 29.45 0.00 -2.20
C PHE A 277 29.26 0.50 -3.63
N ILE A 278 28.91 1.77 -3.79
CA ILE A 278 28.76 2.42 -5.09
C ILE A 278 30.07 2.30 -5.90
N LYS A 279 31.22 2.52 -5.26
CA LYS A 279 32.55 2.34 -5.88
C LYS A 279 32.82 0.87 -6.22
N THR A 280 32.56 -0.06 -5.30
CA THR A 280 32.85 -1.49 -5.48
C THR A 280 32.03 -2.11 -6.60
N ASN A 281 30.77 -1.71 -6.76
CA ASN A 281 29.86 -2.24 -7.77
C ASN A 281 29.84 -1.42 -9.06
N ASN A 282 30.76 -0.46 -9.19
CA ASN A 282 30.88 0.42 -10.36
C ASN A 282 29.55 1.10 -10.74
N LEU A 283 28.71 1.43 -9.76
CA LEU A 283 27.35 1.97 -9.99
C LEU A 283 27.36 3.41 -10.52
N LEU A 284 28.51 4.08 -10.50
CA LEU A 284 28.73 5.40 -11.10
C LEU A 284 29.17 5.34 -12.58
N ALA A 285 29.40 4.14 -13.11
CA ALA A 285 29.71 4.01 -14.53
C ALA A 285 28.45 4.27 -15.35
N ILE A 286 28.61 5.11 -16.36
CA ILE A 286 27.58 5.40 -17.36
C ILE A 286 28.07 4.78 -18.66
N SER A 287 27.30 3.85 -19.21
CA SER A 287 27.58 3.30 -20.53
C SER A 287 26.95 4.17 -21.62
N GLU A 288 27.52 4.16 -22.83
CA GLU A 288 26.96 4.90 -23.96
C GLU A 288 25.59 4.34 -24.42
N ASP A 289 25.28 3.08 -24.11
CA ASP A 289 24.10 2.35 -24.58
C ASP A 289 22.84 2.55 -23.72
N SER A 290 22.99 2.84 -22.41
CA SER A 290 21.88 3.12 -21.48
C SER A 290 22.02 4.49 -20.79
N PHE A 291 22.54 5.46 -21.55
CA PHE A 291 22.92 6.77 -21.07
C PHE A 291 21.85 7.48 -20.24
N ASN A 292 20.56 7.43 -20.60
CA ASN A 292 19.54 8.23 -19.90
C ASN A 292 19.20 7.70 -18.49
N GLU A 293 18.84 6.43 -18.37
CA GLU A 293 18.40 5.83 -17.09
C GLU A 293 19.58 5.68 -16.11
N GLU A 294 20.75 5.26 -16.61
CA GLU A 294 21.95 5.16 -15.77
C GLU A 294 22.45 6.54 -15.31
N THR A 295 22.40 7.56 -16.17
CA THR A 295 22.80 8.92 -15.78
C THR A 295 21.87 9.50 -14.73
N GLU A 296 20.56 9.31 -14.87
CA GLU A 296 19.58 9.78 -13.88
C GLU A 296 19.80 9.12 -12.52
N ARG A 297 19.92 7.78 -12.49
CA ARG A 297 20.24 7.02 -11.27
C ARG A 297 21.52 7.53 -10.60
N VAL A 298 22.58 7.71 -11.37
CA VAL A 298 23.88 8.20 -10.87
C VAL A 298 23.77 9.64 -10.37
N ALA A 299 23.05 10.50 -11.08
CA ALA A 299 22.88 11.90 -10.71
C ALA A 299 22.11 12.03 -9.38
N CYS A 300 21.01 11.30 -9.22
CA CYS A 300 20.23 11.28 -7.98
C CYS A 300 21.06 10.78 -6.80
N LEU A 301 21.76 9.64 -6.95
CA LEU A 301 22.66 9.11 -5.91
C LEU A 301 23.73 10.12 -5.49
N VAL A 302 24.44 10.71 -6.45
CA VAL A 302 25.52 11.67 -6.16
C VAL A 302 24.96 12.95 -5.53
N SER A 303 23.84 13.46 -6.03
CA SER A 303 23.16 14.65 -5.49
C SER A 303 22.75 14.43 -4.03
N SER A 304 22.09 13.32 -3.75
CA SER A 304 21.56 13.00 -2.44
C SER A 304 22.66 12.73 -1.41
N LEU A 305 23.72 12.01 -1.79
CA LEU A 305 24.89 11.83 -0.93
C LEU A 305 25.66 13.14 -0.73
N GLY A 306 25.85 13.92 -1.81
CA GLY A 306 26.58 15.18 -1.78
C GLY A 306 25.91 16.22 -0.90
N HIS A 307 24.60 16.41 -1.04
CA HIS A 307 23.81 17.32 -0.20
C HIS A 307 23.95 16.98 1.28
N GLN A 308 23.97 15.69 1.61
CA GLN A 308 24.05 15.24 2.99
C GLN A 308 25.46 15.40 3.57
N LEU A 309 26.51 15.11 2.80
CA LEU A 309 27.90 15.34 3.24
C LEU A 309 28.19 16.82 3.52
N VAL A 310 27.61 17.73 2.73
CA VAL A 310 27.72 19.18 2.98
C VAL A 310 27.06 19.55 4.32
N ASN A 311 25.88 18.98 4.59
CA ASN A 311 25.11 19.28 5.80
C ASN A 311 25.65 18.62 7.08
N VAL A 312 26.49 17.59 6.99
CA VAL A 312 27.12 16.92 8.15
C VAL A 312 28.05 17.87 8.93
N ASN A 313 28.64 18.87 8.27
CA ASN A 313 29.52 19.86 8.91
C ASN A 313 28.76 21.04 9.55
N SER A 314 27.43 21.11 9.38
CA SER A 314 26.59 22.24 9.78
C SER A 314 25.90 22.07 11.14
N THR A 315 26.13 20.95 11.83
CA THR A 315 25.55 20.59 13.14
C THR A 315 26.63 20.18 14.11
#